data_AF-A0A6C9YFC3-F1
#
_entry.id   AF-A0A6C9YFC3-F1
#
_cell.length_a   1.000
_cell.length_b   1.000
_cell.length_c   1.000
_cell.angle_alpha   90.00
_cell.angle_beta   90.00
_cell.angle_gamma   90.00
#
_symmetry.space_group_name_H-M   'P 1'
#
loop_
_entity.id
_entity.type
_entity.pdbx_description
1 polymer ?
#
loop_
_entity_poly.entity_id
_entity_poly.type
_entity_poly.pdbx_seq_one_letter_code
_entity_poly.pdbx_strand_id
1 'polypeptide(L)'
;MDCKKKLCIVACSYTLKPEFIINKLYNYLPDYELDGVVISNNHVVEQITMKGFHIENGTNSLFEFSAYKEGIDFLEDSSLLPSGVPILILNDTLFLKHNAKFFLRKIVSYYSTIQRTELPTMAGRLDPYNNICYSNPWNNMNGYISSFCMLINEKSAKIIVSCYNELPKYFFSNDIDIIDPKWGMQIESRLREFIRSHLIDIDTDTVWYQAKLLHNDKQRINIKAQCVFMEHFISGKIGESGIVVSIFPTWKGKVLNFLNEQLAKIKRKIIIK
;
A
#
# COMPACT_ATOMS: atom_id res chain seq x y z
N MET A 1 23.74 20.68 -15.87
CA MET A 1 22.30 20.49 -15.64
C MET A 1 22.09 19.01 -15.40
N ASP A 2 21.91 18.59 -14.15
CA ASP A 2 21.54 17.20 -13.87
C ASP A 2 20.10 16.99 -14.34
N CYS A 3 19.90 16.07 -15.28
CA CYS A 3 18.57 15.67 -15.72
C CYS A 3 17.83 15.06 -14.52
N LYS A 4 16.67 15.62 -14.15
CA LYS A 4 15.85 15.07 -13.07
C LYS A 4 15.43 13.65 -13.42
N LYS A 5 15.45 12.75 -12.43
CA LYS A 5 14.97 11.38 -12.62
C LYS A 5 13.44 11.39 -12.72
N LYS A 6 12.89 10.66 -13.68
CA LYS A 6 11.44 10.46 -13.81
C LYS A 6 10.94 9.48 -12.76
N LEU A 7 9.83 9.78 -12.12
CA LEU A 7 9.16 8.89 -11.16
C LEU A 7 7.66 8.90 -11.45
N CYS A 8 7.11 7.74 -11.79
CA CYS A 8 5.69 7.59 -12.02
C CYS A 8 4.96 7.38 -10.68
N ILE A 9 3.79 7.99 -10.50
CA ILE A 9 3.01 7.93 -9.26
C ILE A 9 1.65 7.27 -9.48
N VAL A 10 1.28 6.36 -8.59
CA VAL A 10 -0.10 5.92 -8.41
C VAL A 10 -0.51 6.25 -6.97
N ALA A 11 -1.46 7.15 -6.80
CA ALA A 11 -1.89 7.60 -5.48
C ALA A 11 -3.38 7.35 -5.25
N CYS A 12 -3.71 6.82 -4.07
CA CYS A 12 -5.09 6.72 -3.61
C CYS A 12 -5.44 7.87 -2.64
N SER A 13 -6.56 8.56 -2.91
CA SER A 13 -7.06 9.69 -2.14
C SER A 13 -8.41 9.36 -1.49
N TYR A 14 -8.49 9.39 -0.15
CA TYR A 14 -9.74 9.13 0.58
C TYR A 14 -10.22 10.32 1.40
N THR A 15 -9.35 10.82 2.26
CA THR A 15 -9.62 11.87 3.23
C THR A 15 -9.02 13.17 2.73
N LEU A 16 -7.78 13.10 2.25
CA LEU A 16 -7.13 14.25 1.63
C LEU A 16 -7.66 14.45 0.22
N LYS A 17 -7.68 15.71 -0.24
CA LYS A 17 -7.95 16.00 -1.65
C LYS A 17 -6.72 15.70 -2.51
N PRO A 18 -6.89 15.30 -3.78
CA PRO A 18 -5.79 15.01 -4.70
C PRO A 18 -4.73 16.13 -4.77
N GLU A 19 -5.14 17.40 -4.81
CA GLU A 19 -4.22 18.54 -4.95
C GLU A 19 -3.27 18.65 -3.76
N PHE A 20 -3.73 18.29 -2.55
CA PHE A 20 -2.88 18.28 -1.37
C PHE A 20 -1.79 17.21 -1.49
N ILE A 21 -2.15 16.01 -1.95
CA ILE A 21 -1.20 14.90 -2.16
C ILE A 21 -0.14 15.32 -3.19
N ILE A 22 -0.58 15.81 -4.36
CA ILE A 22 0.30 16.26 -5.46
C ILE A 22 1.27 17.34 -4.97
N ASN A 23 0.75 18.37 -4.29
CA ASN A 23 1.59 19.44 -3.76
C ASN A 23 2.60 18.94 -2.71
N LYS A 24 2.23 17.99 -1.85
CA LYS A 24 3.18 17.39 -0.90
C LYS A 24 4.27 16.57 -1.59
N LEU A 25 3.94 15.86 -2.67
CA LEU A 25 4.92 15.10 -3.44
C LEU A 25 5.99 16.02 -4.05
N TYR A 26 5.58 17.08 -4.76
CA TYR A 26 6.52 18.07 -5.30
C TYR A 26 7.41 18.71 -4.22
N ASN A 27 6.84 19.01 -3.05
CA ASN A 27 7.59 19.60 -1.94
C ASN A 27 8.61 18.63 -1.32
N TYR A 28 8.34 17.33 -1.33
CA TYR A 28 9.19 16.33 -0.67
C TYR A 28 10.17 15.64 -1.62
N LEU A 29 9.88 15.64 -2.92
CA LEU A 29 10.66 15.03 -4.00
C LEU A 29 11.05 16.06 -5.08
N PRO A 30 11.70 17.19 -4.74
CA PRO A 30 12.01 18.25 -5.71
C PRO A 30 13.00 17.80 -6.80
N ASP A 31 13.76 16.74 -6.54
CA ASP A 31 14.81 16.21 -7.42
C ASP A 31 14.27 15.27 -8.51
N TYR A 32 12.96 15.01 -8.50
CA TYR A 32 12.28 14.13 -9.45
C TYR A 32 11.34 14.91 -10.36
N GLU A 33 11.24 14.46 -11.61
CA GLU A 33 10.14 14.78 -12.51
C GLU A 33 9.01 13.80 -12.17
N LEU A 34 7.87 14.35 -11.73
CA LEU A 34 6.74 13.58 -11.21
C LEU A 34 5.58 13.67 -12.19
N ASP A 35 5.10 12.51 -12.63
CA ASP A 35 3.88 12.32 -13.42
C ASP A 35 3.12 11.12 -12.88
N GLY A 36 1.83 11.00 -13.18
CA GLY A 36 1.09 9.81 -12.83
C GLY A 36 -0.40 10.03 -12.66
N VAL A 37 -1.02 9.25 -11.78
CA VAL A 37 -2.46 9.28 -11.55
C VAL A 37 -2.79 9.28 -10.06
N VAL A 38 -3.80 10.08 -9.70
CA VAL A 38 -4.44 10.06 -8.38
C VAL A 38 -5.86 9.56 -8.54
N ILE A 39 -6.15 8.40 -7.92
CA ILE A 39 -7.49 7.84 -7.85
C ILE A 39 -8.19 8.39 -6.60
N SER A 40 -9.29 9.10 -6.82
CA SER A 40 -10.12 9.71 -5.78
C SER A 40 -11.30 8.79 -5.42
N ASN A 41 -11.23 8.16 -4.26
CA ASN A 41 -12.22 7.17 -3.82
C ASN A 41 -13.45 7.80 -3.13
N ASN A 42 -13.31 8.98 -2.53
CA ASN A 42 -14.39 9.62 -1.74
C ASN A 42 -14.73 11.05 -2.17
N HIS A 43 -13.94 11.66 -3.05
CA HIS A 43 -14.24 12.99 -3.58
C HIS A 43 -14.65 12.84 -5.03
N VAL A 44 -15.87 13.28 -5.36
CA VAL A 44 -16.25 13.43 -6.76
C VAL A 44 -15.42 14.55 -7.34
N VAL A 45 -14.62 14.22 -8.34
CA VAL A 45 -13.78 15.15 -9.07
C VAL A 45 -14.21 15.18 -10.53
N GLU A 46 -14.24 16.36 -11.12
CA GLU A 46 -14.19 16.45 -12.58
C GLU A 46 -12.82 15.93 -13.01
N GLN A 47 -12.75 15.10 -14.06
CA GLN A 47 -11.49 14.58 -14.58
C GLN A 47 -10.61 15.75 -15.01
N ILE A 48 -9.54 15.98 -14.26
CA ILE A 48 -8.66 17.15 -14.43
C ILE A 48 -7.22 16.67 -14.50
N THR A 49 -6.44 17.31 -15.37
CA THR A 49 -4.97 17.19 -15.35
C THR A 49 -4.37 18.33 -14.53
N MET A 50 -3.58 17.99 -13.50
CA MET A 50 -2.88 18.96 -12.66
C MET A 50 -1.39 18.61 -12.58
N LYS A 51 -0.51 19.49 -13.06
CA LYS A 51 0.94 19.34 -12.96
C LYS A 51 1.42 17.96 -13.44
N GLY A 52 0.97 17.46 -14.59
CA GLY A 52 1.36 16.12 -15.08
C GLY A 52 0.68 14.94 -14.38
N PHE A 53 -0.23 15.18 -13.43
CA PHE A 53 -1.08 14.15 -12.83
C PHE A 53 -2.47 14.14 -13.45
N HIS A 54 -2.95 12.95 -13.76
CA HIS A 54 -4.37 12.70 -14.01
C HIS A 54 -5.09 12.47 -12.68
N ILE A 55 -6.29 12.99 -12.54
CA ILE A 55 -7.12 12.77 -11.36
C ILE A 55 -8.40 12.07 -11.82
N GLU A 56 -8.59 10.84 -11.36
CA GLU A 56 -9.68 9.96 -11.78
C GLU A 56 -10.57 9.60 -10.58
N ASN A 57 -11.85 9.35 -10.84
CA ASN A 57 -12.76 8.83 -9.82
C ASN A 57 -12.53 7.33 -9.66
N GLY A 58 -12.31 6.88 -8.41
CA GLY A 58 -12.14 5.46 -8.10
C GLY A 58 -13.44 4.77 -7.74
N THR A 59 -13.48 3.44 -7.89
CA THR A 59 -14.67 2.67 -7.48
C THR A 59 -14.76 2.50 -5.97
N ASN A 60 -13.63 2.64 -5.26
CA ASN A 60 -13.48 2.35 -3.83
C ASN A 60 -13.98 0.95 -3.41
N SER A 61 -14.05 0.00 -4.35
CA SER A 61 -14.61 -1.34 -4.13
C SER A 61 -13.78 -2.18 -3.16
N LEU A 62 -12.48 -1.91 -3.05
CA LEU A 62 -11.57 -2.56 -2.11
C LEU A 62 -10.55 -1.57 -1.56
N PHE A 63 -11.04 -0.40 -1.12
CA PHE A 63 -10.20 0.65 -0.55
C PHE A 63 -8.98 0.93 -1.46
N GLU A 64 -7.75 0.71 -0.97
CA GLU A 64 -6.57 1.26 -1.65
C GLU A 64 -6.17 0.35 -2.79
N PHE A 65 -6.50 -0.92 -2.69
CA PHE A 65 -6.14 -1.93 -3.67
C PHE A 65 -6.95 -1.78 -4.95
N SER A 66 -8.22 -1.34 -4.87
CA SER A 66 -8.98 -1.00 -6.08
C SER A 66 -8.37 0.24 -6.76
N ALA A 67 -8.00 1.25 -5.98
CA ALA A 67 -7.32 2.44 -6.50
C ALA A 67 -5.93 2.13 -7.09
N TYR A 68 -5.17 1.20 -6.52
CA TYR A 68 -3.88 0.79 -7.07
C TYR A 68 -4.04 0.07 -8.39
N LYS A 69 -5.00 -0.86 -8.48
CA LYS A 69 -5.34 -1.54 -9.73
C LYS A 69 -5.80 -0.53 -10.79
N GLU A 70 -6.79 0.30 -10.48
CA GLU A 70 -7.33 1.32 -11.40
C GLU A 70 -6.27 2.30 -11.88
N GLY A 71 -5.38 2.74 -10.98
CA GLY A 71 -4.28 3.62 -11.35
C GLY A 71 -3.20 2.95 -12.19
N ILE A 72 -2.87 1.68 -11.94
CA ILE A 72 -1.92 0.94 -12.78
C ILE A 72 -2.51 0.75 -14.19
N ASP A 73 -3.76 0.29 -14.29
CA ASP A 73 -4.44 0.08 -15.57
C ASP A 73 -4.50 1.39 -16.38
N PHE A 74 -4.84 2.51 -15.73
CA PHE A 74 -4.87 3.81 -16.39
C PHE A 74 -3.52 4.20 -17.00
N LEU A 75 -2.42 3.94 -16.27
CA LEU A 75 -1.07 4.25 -16.76
C LEU A 75 -0.65 3.36 -17.93
N GLU A 76 -1.05 2.08 -17.91
CA GLU A 76 -0.81 1.15 -19.01
C GLU A 76 -1.62 1.55 -20.25
N ASP A 77 -2.93 1.79 -20.11
CA ASP A 77 -3.83 2.17 -21.21
C ASP A 77 -3.45 3.51 -21.85
N SER A 78 -3.02 4.47 -21.03
CA SER A 78 -2.64 5.81 -21.50
C SER A 78 -1.20 5.88 -22.04
N SER A 79 -0.46 4.76 -22.07
CA SER A 79 0.97 4.72 -22.42
C SER A 79 1.82 5.72 -21.61
N LEU A 80 1.39 6.03 -20.39
CA LEU A 80 2.04 6.98 -19.46
C LEU A 80 3.08 6.32 -18.57
N LEU A 81 3.33 5.02 -18.76
CA LEU A 81 4.34 4.26 -18.05
C LEU A 81 5.57 4.03 -18.96
N PRO A 82 6.60 4.89 -18.93
CA PRO A 82 7.80 4.65 -19.70
C PRO A 82 8.52 3.40 -19.20
N SER A 83 9.04 2.60 -20.12
CA SER A 83 9.78 1.39 -19.76
C SER A 83 10.96 1.70 -18.85
N GLY A 84 11.10 0.93 -17.78
CA GLY A 84 12.19 1.08 -16.81
C GLY A 84 12.04 2.27 -15.85
N VAL A 85 10.92 3.01 -15.85
CA VAL A 85 10.63 4.04 -14.84
C VAL A 85 9.97 3.39 -13.62
N PRO A 86 10.56 3.50 -12.41
CA PRO A 86 9.91 3.03 -11.18
C PRO A 86 8.57 3.72 -10.91
N ILE A 87 7.65 2.99 -10.31
CA ILE A 87 6.32 3.46 -9.91
C ILE A 87 6.30 3.57 -8.39
N LEU A 88 5.98 4.75 -7.87
CA LEU A 88 5.70 4.98 -6.46
C LEU A 88 4.19 4.88 -6.25
N ILE A 89 3.76 3.81 -5.57
CA ILE A 89 2.38 3.62 -5.14
C ILE A 89 2.23 4.10 -3.69
N LEU A 90 1.19 4.89 -3.40
CA LEU A 90 0.92 5.39 -2.06
C LEU A 90 -0.56 5.67 -1.80
N ASN A 91 -0.93 5.83 -0.54
CA ASN A 91 -2.22 6.39 -0.15
C ASN A 91 -2.07 7.51 0.89
N ASP A 92 -3.16 8.23 1.15
CA ASP A 92 -3.14 9.39 2.05
C ASP A 92 -2.81 9.09 3.52
N THR A 93 -2.85 7.81 3.94
CA THR A 93 -2.37 7.39 5.27
C THR A 93 -0.91 7.77 5.48
N LEU A 94 -0.10 7.79 4.41
CA LEU A 94 1.28 8.29 4.44
C LEU A 94 1.37 9.70 5.05
N PHE A 95 0.46 10.60 4.67
CA PHE A 95 0.46 11.99 5.12
C PHE A 95 -0.28 12.17 6.45
N LEU A 96 -1.34 11.40 6.67
CA LEU A 96 -2.19 11.50 7.86
C LEU A 96 -1.55 10.85 9.10
N LYS A 97 -0.86 9.72 8.94
CA LYS A 97 -0.40 8.88 10.07
C LYS A 97 1.11 8.71 10.14
N HIS A 98 1.85 8.98 9.07
CA HIS A 98 3.29 8.76 9.02
C HIS A 98 4.08 10.05 8.83
N ASN A 99 5.40 9.98 8.98
CA ASN A 99 6.33 11.02 8.60
C ASN A 99 6.58 10.96 7.09
N ALA A 100 5.63 11.47 6.30
CA ALA A 100 5.66 11.39 4.84
C ALA A 100 7.00 11.81 4.22
N LYS A 101 7.59 12.93 4.68
CA LYS A 101 8.88 13.41 4.16
C LYS A 101 10.00 12.41 4.40
N PHE A 102 10.06 11.79 5.58
CA PHE A 102 11.08 10.80 5.90
C PHE A 102 10.89 9.52 5.07
N PHE A 103 9.66 9.01 5.01
CA PHE A 103 9.30 7.82 4.22
C PHE A 103 9.62 7.99 2.74
N LEU A 104 9.15 9.08 2.12
CA LEU A 104 9.37 9.36 0.70
C LEU A 104 10.87 9.47 0.38
N ARG A 105 11.66 10.16 1.21
CA ARG A 105 13.11 10.24 1.00
C ARG A 105 13.80 8.89 1.13
N LYS A 106 13.34 8.04 2.06
CA LYS A 106 13.91 6.71 2.25
C LYS A 106 13.52 5.77 1.12
N ILE A 107 12.28 5.80 0.66
CA ILE A 107 11.81 4.90 -0.39
C ILE A 107 12.46 5.20 -1.73
N VAL A 108 12.57 6.49 -2.12
CA VAL A 108 13.21 6.86 -3.40
C VAL A 108 14.74 6.67 -3.38
N SER A 109 15.36 6.48 -2.20
CA SER A 109 16.78 6.09 -2.15
C SER A 109 17.04 4.71 -2.80
N TYR A 110 16.00 3.89 -2.95
CA TYR A 110 16.04 2.61 -3.66
C TYR A 110 15.72 2.72 -5.15
N TYR A 111 15.50 3.93 -5.70
CA TYR A 111 15.15 4.15 -7.10
C TYR A 111 16.03 3.36 -8.08
N SER A 112 17.36 3.52 -7.96
CA SER A 112 18.29 2.86 -8.87
C SER A 112 18.29 1.34 -8.71
N THR A 113 17.99 0.82 -7.51
CA THR A 113 17.81 -0.62 -7.29
C THR A 113 16.56 -1.13 -7.99
N ILE A 114 15.44 -0.42 -7.86
CA ILE A 114 14.17 -0.79 -8.52
C ILE A 114 14.31 -0.71 -10.05
N GLN A 115 14.88 0.39 -10.56
CA GLN A 115 15.04 0.63 -12.00
C GLN A 115 15.90 -0.42 -12.70
N ARG A 116 17.04 -0.80 -12.10
CA ARG A 116 17.99 -1.71 -12.75
C ARG A 116 17.59 -3.19 -12.67
N THR A 117 16.62 -3.53 -11.84
CA THR A 117 16.32 -4.93 -11.55
C THR A 117 15.33 -5.49 -12.56
N GLU A 118 15.73 -6.58 -13.21
CA GLU A 118 14.90 -7.30 -14.16
C GLU A 118 13.88 -8.24 -13.50
N LEU A 119 14.03 -8.57 -12.22
CA LEU A 119 13.03 -9.33 -11.47
C LEU A 119 11.90 -8.43 -10.96
N PRO A 120 10.67 -8.94 -10.75
CA PRO A 120 9.66 -8.21 -9.97
C PRO A 120 10.28 -7.71 -8.67
N THR A 121 10.20 -6.41 -8.42
CA THR A 121 10.80 -5.82 -7.22
C THR A 121 9.87 -4.83 -6.56
N MET A 122 9.83 -4.86 -5.23
CA MET A 122 9.16 -3.84 -4.42
C MET A 122 10.05 -3.40 -3.26
N ALA A 123 10.00 -2.11 -2.92
CA ALA A 123 10.60 -1.54 -1.73
C ALA A 123 9.53 -0.84 -0.90
N GLY A 124 9.59 -0.99 0.42
CA GLY A 124 8.70 -0.27 1.34
C GLY A 124 9.01 -0.58 2.79
N ARG A 125 8.06 -0.25 3.68
CA ARG A 125 8.18 -0.62 5.09
C ARG A 125 7.88 -2.10 5.26
N LEU A 126 8.90 -2.87 5.64
CA LEU A 126 8.71 -4.27 6.00
C LEU A 126 8.19 -4.37 7.44
N ASP A 127 6.94 -4.79 7.59
CA ASP A 127 6.34 -5.13 8.88
C ASP A 127 6.50 -6.63 9.15
N PRO A 128 6.98 -7.03 10.34
CA PRO A 128 7.26 -8.43 10.63
C PRO A 128 5.97 -9.19 10.94
N TYR A 129 5.94 -10.43 10.46
CA TYR A 129 5.01 -11.45 10.92
C TYR A 129 5.22 -11.73 12.42
N ASN A 130 4.14 -12.03 13.13
CA ASN A 130 4.15 -12.27 14.58
C ASN A 130 2.97 -13.14 15.03
N ASN A 131 3.11 -13.68 16.24
CA ASN A 131 2.09 -14.32 17.10
C ASN A 131 1.36 -15.55 16.51
N ILE A 132 0.67 -15.41 15.39
CA ILE A 132 -0.17 -16.46 14.77
C ILE A 132 0.44 -16.91 13.44
N CYS A 133 0.73 -15.96 12.55
CA CYS A 133 1.41 -16.21 11.29
C CYS A 133 2.84 -15.69 11.41
N TYR A 134 3.84 -16.58 11.24
CA TYR A 134 5.27 -16.28 11.45
C TYR A 134 6.06 -16.06 10.16
N SER A 135 5.50 -16.44 9.02
CA SER A 135 6.08 -16.19 7.70
C SER A 135 5.00 -16.12 6.63
N ASN A 136 5.33 -15.45 5.54
CA ASN A 136 4.46 -15.31 4.40
C ASN A 136 4.16 -16.70 3.77
N PRO A 137 2.88 -17.05 3.54
CA PRO A 137 2.53 -18.37 3.01
C PRO A 137 3.12 -18.72 1.64
N TRP A 138 3.42 -17.73 0.80
CA TRP A 138 3.84 -17.95 -0.60
C TRP A 138 5.35 -17.96 -0.79
N ASN A 139 6.12 -17.28 0.06
CA ASN A 139 7.57 -17.15 -0.11
C ASN A 139 8.39 -17.33 1.17
N ASN A 140 7.73 -17.65 2.29
CA ASN A 140 8.34 -17.89 3.59
C ASN A 140 9.16 -16.71 4.17
N MET A 141 8.99 -15.48 3.66
CA MET A 141 9.60 -14.28 4.25
C MET A 141 8.99 -13.97 5.62
N ASN A 142 9.78 -13.40 6.51
CA ASN A 142 9.35 -13.04 7.87
C ASN A 142 8.62 -11.69 7.98
N GLY A 143 8.20 -11.10 6.85
CA GLY A 143 7.39 -9.89 6.85
C GLY A 143 6.70 -9.63 5.51
N TYR A 144 5.95 -8.54 5.47
CA TYR A 144 5.27 -8.02 4.29
C TYR A 144 5.50 -6.51 4.18
N ILE A 145 5.31 -5.93 2.98
CA ILE A 145 5.42 -4.48 2.79
C ILE A 145 4.05 -3.84 3.02
N SER A 146 3.97 -2.85 3.91
CA SER A 146 2.72 -2.15 4.15
C SER A 146 2.25 -1.36 2.92
N SER A 147 0.93 -1.34 2.68
CA SER A 147 0.29 -0.82 1.46
C SER A 147 0.44 0.68 1.27
N PHE A 148 0.65 1.45 2.35
CA PHE A 148 0.55 2.92 2.31
C PHE A 148 1.63 3.63 1.48
N CYS A 149 2.79 2.98 1.24
CA CYS A 149 3.88 3.55 0.43
C CYS A 149 4.85 2.45 -0.02
N MET A 150 4.88 2.19 -1.33
CA MET A 150 5.76 1.20 -1.96
C MET A 150 6.36 1.76 -3.26
N LEU A 151 7.62 1.44 -3.54
CA LEU A 151 8.28 1.73 -4.81
C LEU A 151 8.50 0.42 -5.55
N ILE A 152 7.98 0.32 -6.76
CA ILE A 152 7.94 -0.92 -7.53
C ILE A 152 8.45 -0.71 -8.96
N ASN A 153 8.78 -1.80 -9.63
CA ASN A 153 8.98 -1.79 -11.09
C ASN A 153 7.72 -2.26 -11.83
N GLU A 154 7.73 -2.13 -13.16
CA GLU A 154 6.63 -2.52 -14.05
C GLU A 154 6.19 -3.98 -13.85
N LYS A 155 7.13 -4.91 -13.66
CA LYS A 155 6.81 -6.33 -13.45
C LYS A 155 6.01 -6.56 -12.17
N SER A 156 6.33 -5.84 -11.09
CA SER A 156 5.53 -5.86 -9.86
C SER A 156 4.15 -5.23 -10.03
N ALA A 157 4.01 -4.22 -10.89
CA ALA A 157 2.71 -3.60 -11.16
C ALA A 157 1.73 -4.62 -11.77
N LYS A 158 2.21 -5.42 -12.74
CA LYS A 158 1.44 -6.54 -13.33
C LYS A 158 1.06 -7.59 -12.29
N ILE A 159 1.94 -7.88 -11.34
CA ILE A 159 1.63 -8.79 -10.21
C ILE A 159 0.54 -8.20 -9.32
N ILE A 160 0.58 -6.90 -8.98
CA ILE A 160 -0.45 -6.25 -8.17
C ILE A 160 -1.83 -6.35 -8.82
N VAL A 161 -1.91 -6.02 -10.12
CA VAL A 161 -3.15 -6.14 -10.90
C VAL A 161 -3.63 -7.59 -10.95
N SER A 162 -2.74 -8.53 -11.22
CA SER A 162 -3.06 -9.96 -11.20
C SER A 162 -3.60 -10.42 -9.84
N CYS A 163 -2.94 -10.05 -8.74
CA CYS A 163 -3.39 -10.40 -7.39
C CYS A 163 -4.80 -9.86 -7.11
N TYR A 164 -5.09 -8.63 -7.53
CA TYR A 164 -6.42 -8.04 -7.38
C TYR A 164 -7.48 -8.86 -8.12
N ASN A 165 -7.21 -9.23 -9.37
CA ASN A 165 -8.11 -10.03 -10.19
C ASN A 165 -8.29 -11.47 -9.68
N GLU A 166 -7.33 -12.00 -8.93
CA GLU A 166 -7.41 -13.32 -8.30
C GLU A 166 -8.13 -13.33 -6.96
N LEU A 167 -8.36 -12.17 -6.34
CA LEU A 167 -9.01 -12.06 -5.03
C LEU A 167 -10.33 -12.86 -4.91
N PRO A 168 -11.24 -12.86 -5.91
CA PRO A 168 -12.48 -13.64 -5.83
C PRO A 168 -12.28 -15.14 -5.64
N LYS A 169 -11.12 -15.70 -6.07
CA LYS A 169 -10.78 -17.12 -5.85
C LYS A 169 -10.60 -17.45 -4.36
N TYR A 170 -10.24 -16.47 -3.54
CA TYR A 170 -10.02 -16.64 -2.11
C TYR A 170 -11.27 -16.34 -1.26
N PHE A 171 -12.20 -15.57 -1.82
CA PHE A 171 -13.40 -15.08 -1.16
C PHE A 171 -14.65 -15.38 -2.01
N PHE A 172 -14.94 -16.68 -2.23
CA PHE A 172 -16.01 -17.15 -3.12
C PHE A 172 -17.42 -16.61 -2.83
N SER A 173 -17.69 -16.18 -1.60
CA SER A 173 -18.91 -15.46 -1.24
C SER A 173 -18.58 -14.41 -0.18
N ASN A 174 -18.96 -13.16 -0.46
CA ASN A 174 -18.87 -12.05 0.48
C ASN A 174 -19.92 -12.15 1.61
N ASP A 175 -20.85 -13.12 1.52
CA ASP A 175 -21.94 -13.31 2.46
C ASP A 175 -21.55 -14.19 3.65
N ILE A 176 -20.39 -14.87 3.56
CA ILE A 176 -19.86 -15.65 4.66
C ILE A 176 -19.20 -14.69 5.65
N ASP A 177 -19.68 -14.72 6.89
CA ASP A 177 -19.13 -13.94 8.01
C ASP A 177 -17.74 -14.45 8.38
N ILE A 178 -16.81 -13.56 8.73
CA ILE A 178 -15.44 -13.89 9.15
C ILE A 178 -15.38 -14.83 10.37
N ILE A 179 -16.45 -14.85 11.18
CA ILE A 179 -16.58 -15.76 12.33
C ILE A 179 -16.87 -17.20 11.86
N ASP A 180 -17.46 -17.38 10.68
CA ASP A 180 -17.79 -18.70 10.15
C ASP A 180 -16.51 -19.51 9.85
N PRO A 181 -16.43 -20.81 10.24
CA PRO A 181 -15.30 -21.68 9.90
C PRO A 181 -15.03 -21.82 8.39
N LYS A 182 -16.05 -21.63 7.55
CA LYS A 182 -15.95 -21.70 6.08
C LYS A 182 -15.44 -20.41 5.44
N TRP A 183 -15.30 -19.34 6.21
CA TRP A 183 -14.76 -18.09 5.70
C TRP A 183 -13.31 -18.29 5.20
N GLY A 184 -13.00 -17.77 4.01
CA GLY A 184 -11.63 -17.80 3.48
C GLY A 184 -11.01 -19.19 3.38
N MET A 185 -11.79 -20.25 3.09
CA MET A 185 -11.29 -21.64 3.05
C MET A 185 -10.15 -21.92 2.05
N GLN A 186 -9.93 -21.02 1.08
CA GLN A 186 -8.81 -21.10 0.14
C GLN A 186 -7.57 -20.33 0.61
N ILE A 187 -7.67 -19.58 1.70
CA ILE A 187 -6.54 -18.87 2.32
C ILE A 187 -5.76 -19.89 3.15
N GLU A 188 -4.43 -19.77 3.14
CA GLU A 188 -3.59 -20.59 4.01
C GLU A 188 -4.02 -20.45 5.47
N SER A 189 -4.11 -21.58 6.16
CA SER A 189 -4.77 -21.67 7.47
C SER A 189 -4.23 -20.72 8.53
N ARG A 190 -2.91 -20.52 8.62
CA ARG A 190 -2.29 -19.63 9.61
C ARG A 190 -2.55 -18.17 9.28
N LEU A 191 -2.49 -17.80 7.99
CA LEU A 191 -2.87 -16.46 7.55
C LEU A 191 -4.35 -16.19 7.80
N ARG A 192 -5.22 -17.17 7.57
CA ARG A 192 -6.65 -17.04 7.85
C ARG A 192 -6.91 -16.75 9.33
N GLU A 193 -6.32 -17.54 10.23
CA GLU A 193 -6.48 -17.31 11.68
C GLU A 193 -5.85 -15.98 12.12
N PHE A 194 -4.74 -15.57 11.51
CA PHE A 194 -4.17 -14.24 11.76
C PHE A 194 -5.17 -13.14 11.38
N ILE A 195 -5.79 -13.20 10.20
CA ILE A 195 -6.77 -12.19 9.77
C ILE A 195 -7.99 -12.18 10.68
N ARG A 196 -8.51 -13.37 11.05
CA ARG A 196 -9.63 -13.50 12.01
C ARG A 196 -9.26 -12.81 13.31
N SER A 197 -8.17 -13.22 13.94
CA SER A 197 -7.75 -12.67 15.23
C SER A 197 -7.49 -11.16 15.18
N HIS A 198 -6.87 -10.67 14.11
CA HIS A 198 -6.63 -9.26 13.89
C HIS A 198 -7.92 -8.42 13.78
N LEU A 199 -9.06 -9.02 13.44
CA LEU A 199 -10.30 -8.29 13.16
C LEU A 199 -11.46 -8.58 14.13
N ILE A 200 -11.47 -9.73 14.81
CA ILE A 200 -12.59 -10.13 15.68
C ILE A 200 -12.20 -10.31 17.14
N ASP A 201 -10.94 -10.62 17.45
CA ASP A 201 -10.50 -10.87 18.83
C ASP A 201 -10.17 -9.54 19.51
N ILE A 202 -11.22 -8.74 19.78
CA ILE A 202 -11.13 -7.37 20.28
C ILE A 202 -10.38 -7.20 21.60
N ASP A 203 -10.20 -8.28 22.36
CA ASP A 203 -9.50 -8.27 23.64
C ASP A 203 -7.99 -8.51 23.50
N THR A 204 -7.48 -8.75 22.29
CA THR A 204 -6.05 -8.99 22.03
C THR A 204 -5.29 -7.71 21.70
N ASP A 205 -3.99 -7.69 22.02
CA ASP A 205 -3.09 -6.58 21.65
C ASP A 205 -2.83 -6.50 20.13
N THR A 206 -3.13 -7.57 19.40
CA THR A 206 -2.97 -7.66 17.95
C THR A 206 -4.15 -7.13 17.16
N VAL A 207 -5.26 -6.78 17.81
CA VAL A 207 -6.47 -6.36 17.10
C VAL A 207 -6.26 -5.02 16.39
N TRP A 208 -6.82 -4.92 15.18
CA TRP A 208 -6.97 -3.66 14.48
C TRP A 208 -7.72 -2.65 15.37
N TYR A 209 -7.12 -1.49 15.62
CA TYR A 209 -7.65 -0.48 16.54
C TYR A 209 -9.09 -0.01 16.25
N GLN A 210 -9.58 -0.14 15.00
CA GLN A 210 -10.97 0.20 14.64
C GLN A 210 -11.94 -0.97 14.76
N ALA A 211 -11.46 -2.21 14.92
CA ALA A 211 -12.32 -3.39 15.06
C ALA A 211 -13.29 -3.23 16.24
N LYS A 212 -12.83 -2.65 17.36
CA LYS A 212 -13.69 -2.34 18.52
C LYS A 212 -14.88 -1.46 18.16
N LEU A 213 -14.69 -0.49 17.27
CA LEU A 213 -15.74 0.44 16.84
C LEU A 213 -16.63 -0.15 15.73
N LEU A 214 -16.06 -1.05 14.93
CA LEU A 214 -16.68 -1.57 13.71
C LEU A 214 -17.11 -3.04 13.82
N HIS A 215 -17.07 -3.65 15.00
CA HIS A 215 -17.38 -5.07 15.22
C HIS A 215 -18.78 -5.47 14.74
N ASN A 216 -19.74 -4.53 14.73
CA ASN A 216 -21.10 -4.77 14.23
C ASN A 216 -21.25 -4.52 12.71
N ASP A 217 -20.27 -3.90 12.06
CA ASP A 217 -20.28 -3.61 10.63
C ASP A 217 -19.59 -4.75 9.87
N LYS A 218 -20.33 -5.86 9.70
CA LYS A 218 -19.83 -7.09 9.08
C LYS A 218 -19.27 -6.84 7.68
N GLN A 219 -19.95 -6.02 6.89
CA GLN A 219 -19.51 -5.70 5.53
C GLN A 219 -18.13 -5.02 5.54
N ARG A 220 -17.95 -4.02 6.40
CA ARG A 220 -16.68 -3.30 6.50
C ARG A 220 -15.56 -4.17 7.07
N ILE A 221 -15.87 -5.04 8.04
CA ILE A 221 -14.91 -6.03 8.53
C ILE A 221 -14.49 -6.98 7.40
N ASN A 222 -15.42 -7.44 6.57
CA ASN A 222 -15.11 -8.35 5.46
C ASN A 222 -14.23 -7.67 4.40
N ILE A 223 -14.53 -6.42 4.02
CA ILE A 223 -13.68 -5.64 3.11
C ILE A 223 -12.29 -5.45 3.75
N LYS A 224 -12.21 -5.11 5.04
CA LYS A 224 -10.91 -4.94 5.71
C LYS A 224 -10.11 -6.24 5.73
N ALA A 225 -10.76 -7.39 5.92
CA ALA A 225 -10.12 -8.70 5.86
C ALA A 225 -9.50 -8.99 4.49
N GLN A 226 -10.22 -8.66 3.41
CA GLN A 226 -9.70 -8.74 2.05
C GLN A 226 -8.50 -7.79 1.84
N CYS A 227 -8.53 -6.57 2.38
CA CYS A 227 -7.39 -5.67 2.33
C CYS A 227 -6.16 -6.19 3.09
N VAL A 228 -6.35 -6.77 4.28
CA VAL A 228 -5.25 -7.39 5.04
C VAL A 228 -4.68 -8.56 4.24
N PHE A 229 -5.53 -9.42 3.69
CA PHE A 229 -5.11 -10.50 2.78
C PHE A 229 -4.30 -9.97 1.60
N MET A 230 -4.78 -8.94 0.89
CA MET A 230 -4.12 -8.37 -0.29
C MET A 230 -2.72 -7.85 0.00
N GLU A 231 -2.50 -7.19 1.14
CA GLU A 231 -1.18 -6.70 1.55
C GLU A 231 -0.15 -7.85 1.67
N HIS A 232 -0.61 -8.98 2.22
CA HIS A 232 0.19 -10.18 2.43
C HIS A 232 0.40 -10.95 1.13
N PHE A 233 -0.65 -11.05 0.32
CA PHE A 233 -0.68 -11.77 -0.93
C PHE A 233 0.21 -11.12 -1.99
N ILE A 234 0.13 -9.79 -2.16
CA ILE A 234 0.99 -9.03 -3.06
C ILE A 234 2.46 -9.19 -2.66
N SER A 235 2.78 -8.98 -1.38
CA SER A 235 4.14 -9.14 -0.86
C SER A 235 4.66 -10.58 -1.05
N GLY A 236 3.76 -11.56 -0.89
CA GLY A 236 4.00 -12.97 -1.14
C GLY A 236 4.38 -13.25 -2.58
N LYS A 237 3.52 -12.83 -3.52
CA LYS A 237 3.67 -13.09 -4.96
C LYS A 237 4.87 -12.37 -5.58
N ILE A 238 5.15 -11.13 -5.16
CA ILE A 238 6.35 -10.42 -5.60
C ILE A 238 7.61 -11.10 -5.06
N GLY A 239 7.63 -11.50 -3.78
CA GLY A 239 8.81 -12.18 -3.22
C GLY A 239 8.99 -13.63 -3.67
N GLU A 240 7.94 -14.32 -4.12
CA GLU A 240 8.02 -15.68 -4.68
C GLU A 240 8.84 -15.71 -5.98
N SER A 241 8.74 -14.65 -6.78
CA SER A 241 9.36 -14.56 -8.11
C SER A 241 10.41 -13.45 -8.23
N GLY A 242 10.74 -12.77 -7.13
CA GLY A 242 11.40 -11.48 -7.19
C GLY A 242 12.03 -11.02 -5.87
N ILE A 243 12.14 -9.70 -5.70
CA ILE A 243 12.89 -9.08 -4.61
C ILE A 243 12.00 -8.15 -3.79
N VAL A 244 12.03 -8.36 -2.47
CA VAL A 244 11.36 -7.47 -1.50
C VAL A 244 12.41 -6.75 -0.67
N VAL A 245 12.36 -5.42 -0.69
CA VAL A 245 13.35 -4.55 -0.03
C VAL A 245 12.71 -3.79 1.12
N SER A 246 13.23 -4.03 2.33
CA SER A 246 12.91 -3.16 3.46
C SER A 246 13.66 -1.84 3.33
N ILE A 247 12.96 -0.71 3.44
CA ILE A 247 13.60 0.61 3.50
C ILE A 247 14.32 0.86 4.83
N PHE A 248 14.13 -0.02 5.83
CA PHE A 248 14.79 0.01 7.13
C PHE A 248 15.43 -1.35 7.46
N PRO A 249 16.45 -1.78 6.71
CA PRO A 249 17.00 -3.13 6.84
C PRO A 249 17.81 -3.32 8.14
N THR A 250 18.37 -2.25 8.69
CA THR A 250 19.21 -2.30 9.90
C THR A 250 18.45 -1.89 11.15
N TRP A 251 18.90 -2.37 12.32
CA TRP A 251 18.34 -1.95 13.61
C TRP A 251 18.43 -0.42 13.81
N LYS A 252 19.53 0.22 13.38
CA LYS A 252 19.68 1.68 13.41
C LYS A 252 18.61 2.37 12.57
N GLY A 253 18.33 1.84 11.37
CA GLY A 253 17.25 2.33 10.50
C GLY A 253 15.87 2.20 11.15
N LYS A 254 15.60 1.07 11.80
CA LYS A 254 14.34 0.81 12.52
C LYS A 254 14.15 1.77 13.71
N VAL A 255 15.20 1.99 14.51
CA VAL A 255 15.16 2.96 15.63
C VAL A 255 14.95 4.38 15.11
N LEU A 256 15.66 4.80 14.07
CA LEU A 256 15.48 6.12 13.48
C LEU A 256 14.07 6.32 12.92
N ASN A 257 13.50 5.29 12.28
CA ASN A 257 12.12 5.31 11.83
C ASN A 257 11.15 5.50 13.02
N PHE A 258 11.31 4.71 14.08
CA PHE A 258 10.48 4.84 15.29
C PHE A 258 10.50 6.27 15.85
N LEU A 259 11.69 6.87 16.01
CA LEU A 259 11.82 8.24 16.50
C LEU A 259 11.13 9.26 15.58
N ASN A 260 11.32 9.13 14.26
CA ASN A 260 10.70 10.03 13.28
C ASN A 260 9.17 9.91 13.26
N GLU A 261 8.64 8.71 13.48
CA GLU A 261 7.20 8.47 13.61
C GLU A 261 6.63 9.09 14.88
N GLN A 262 7.30 8.94 16.04
CA GLN A 262 6.86 9.59 17.28
C GLN A 262 6.87 11.11 17.17
N LEU A 263 7.92 11.69 16.58
CA LEU A 263 7.99 13.14 16.35
C LEU A 263 6.87 13.62 15.42
N ALA A 264 6.57 12.89 14.35
CA ALA A 264 5.47 13.22 13.45
C ALA A 264 4.11 13.14 14.15
N LYS A 265 3.92 12.12 15.01
CA LYS A 265 2.71 11.98 15.84
C LYS A 265 2.52 13.16 16.79
N ILE A 266 3.59 13.62 17.45
CA ILE A 266 3.56 14.79 18.33
C ILE A 266 3.21 16.06 17.53
N LYS A 267 3.90 16.30 16.41
CA LYS A 267 3.65 17.47 15.55
C LYS A 267 2.19 17.56 15.10
N ARG A 268 1.59 16.44 14.68
CA ARG A 268 0.17 16.40 14.31
C ARG A 268 -0.76 16.76 15.47
N LYS A 269 -0.48 16.28 16.68
CA LYS A 269 -1.28 16.62 17.87
C LYS A 269 -1.19 18.10 18.26
N ILE A 270 -0.06 18.75 17.97
CA ILE A 270 0.13 20.19 18.24
C ILE A 270 -0.58 21.03 17.19
N ILE A 271 -0.49 20.67 15.91
CA ILE A 271 -1.08 21.44 14.80
C ILE A 271 -2.61 21.33 14.74
N ILE A 272 -3.19 20.26 15.28
CA ILE A 272 -4.65 20.04 15.33
C ILE A 272 -5.30 20.75 16.54
N LYS A 273 -4.49 21.34 17.43
CA LYS A 273 -4.96 22.26 18.48
C LYS A 273 -4.80 23.71 18.02
#